data_AF-A0A316HGA4-F1
#
_entry.id   AF-A0A316HGA4-F1
#
_cell.length_a   1.000
_cell.length_b   1.000
_cell.length_c   1.000
_cell.angle_alpha   90.00
_cell.angle_beta   90.00
_cell.angle_gamma   90.00
#
_symmetry.space_group_name_H-M   'P 1'
#
loop_
_entity.id
_entity.type
_entity.pdbx_description
1 polymer ?
#
loop_
_entity_poly.entity_id
_entity_poly.type
_entity_poly.pdbx_seq_one_letter_code
_entity_poly.pdbx_strand_id
1 'polypeptide(L)'
;MLTPSRLTLARTRRGLTAADLARKSGVPARAIGEYERGLRRPKPATTESLAGALGFPAAFLTAPEPPRLQGTAVTTQATAAAQLAIEFNAWLERLFVLPQPDLPPPRTSPEDTRRAWRLDTAPVPNMVQLLESRGVRVFSLPVDCAADDAFSCWHNGTPYVFLNPAATPEQARFDAAVQLAVLLGHDEPEEFAAEFLMPQEQLPGTSHRHWHVAEEQFAARTQAYHGLRGGMARRETSKLLTKVFKVLRENGTTPFHVAKELNLGLEELNGLVFGLVLTALPGGREPGPRGRARLTLVH
;
A
#
# COMPACT_ATOMS: atom_id res chain seq x y z
N MET A 1 6.03 -0.60 -29.11
CA MET A 1 7.26 -1.44 -29.09
C MET A 1 7.48 -1.92 -27.66
N LEU A 2 8.11 -3.09 -27.43
CA LEU A 2 8.40 -3.57 -26.07
C LEU A 2 9.33 -2.59 -25.35
N THR A 3 8.97 -2.22 -24.11
CA THR A 3 9.81 -1.49 -23.17
C THR A 3 10.51 -2.51 -22.24
N PRO A 4 11.85 -2.67 -22.30
CA PRO A 4 12.55 -3.72 -21.56
C PRO A 4 12.30 -3.72 -20.05
N SER A 5 12.26 -2.54 -19.42
CA SER A 5 12.01 -2.39 -17.99
C SER A 5 10.60 -2.84 -17.58
N ARG A 6 9.60 -2.75 -18.47
CA ARG A 6 8.24 -3.24 -18.21
C ARG A 6 8.20 -4.76 -18.13
N LEU A 7 8.99 -5.45 -18.96
CA LEU A 7 9.14 -6.89 -18.89
C LEU A 7 9.79 -7.30 -17.55
N THR A 8 10.89 -6.63 -17.19
CA THR A 8 11.55 -6.86 -15.90
C THR A 8 10.60 -6.60 -14.73
N LEU A 9 9.87 -5.48 -14.74
CA LEU A 9 8.92 -5.10 -13.71
C LEU A 9 7.80 -6.14 -13.55
N ALA A 10 7.15 -6.54 -14.65
CA ALA A 10 6.10 -7.56 -14.59
C ALA A 10 6.64 -8.90 -14.09
N ARG A 11 7.85 -9.29 -14.50
CA ARG A 11 8.47 -10.54 -14.08
C ARG A 11 8.81 -10.52 -12.58
N THR A 12 9.48 -9.47 -12.09
CA THR A 12 9.83 -9.36 -10.67
C THR A 12 8.60 -9.19 -9.80
N ARG A 13 7.57 -8.48 -10.26
CA ARG A 13 6.26 -8.40 -9.58
C ARG A 13 5.64 -9.77 -9.37
N ARG A 14 5.84 -10.73 -10.27
CA ARG A 14 5.34 -12.10 -10.15
C ARG A 14 6.27 -13.03 -9.36
N GLY A 15 7.38 -12.53 -8.82
CA GLY A 15 8.40 -13.34 -8.14
C GLY A 15 9.07 -14.37 -9.06
N LEU A 16 9.04 -14.17 -10.39
CA LEU A 16 9.51 -15.17 -11.36
C LEU A 16 10.98 -14.95 -11.73
N THR A 17 11.75 -16.03 -11.84
CA THR A 17 13.03 -15.98 -12.55
C THR A 17 12.83 -15.98 -14.06
N ALA A 18 13.88 -15.65 -14.84
CA ALA A 18 13.82 -15.76 -16.30
C ALA A 18 13.53 -17.20 -16.76
N ALA A 19 13.98 -18.21 -16.00
CA ALA A 19 13.70 -19.62 -16.27
C ALA A 19 12.23 -19.97 -15.98
N ASP A 20 11.65 -19.42 -14.91
CA ASP A 20 10.23 -19.64 -14.60
C ASP A 20 9.32 -19.01 -15.66
N LEU A 21 9.64 -17.79 -16.09
CA LEU A 21 8.90 -17.12 -17.16
C LEU A 21 9.07 -17.87 -18.49
N ALA A 22 10.26 -18.42 -18.77
CA ALA A 22 10.48 -19.23 -19.96
C ALA A 22 9.57 -20.45 -19.99
N ARG A 23 9.49 -21.17 -18.87
CA ARG A 23 8.61 -22.35 -18.72
C ARG A 23 7.13 -21.99 -18.88
N LYS A 24 6.69 -20.84 -18.36
CA LYS A 24 5.29 -20.40 -18.45
C LYS A 24 4.89 -19.86 -19.83
N SER A 25 5.79 -19.14 -20.50
CA SER A 25 5.51 -18.51 -21.80
C SER A 25 5.87 -19.38 -23.00
N GLY A 26 6.73 -20.38 -22.83
CA GLY A 26 7.32 -21.13 -23.95
C GLY A 26 8.41 -20.36 -24.71
N VAL A 27 8.81 -19.18 -24.21
CA VAL A 27 9.90 -18.37 -24.77
C VAL A 27 11.24 -18.79 -24.13
N PRO A 28 12.33 -18.99 -24.89
CA PRO A 28 13.61 -19.38 -24.29
C PRO A 28 14.13 -18.38 -23.25
N ALA A 29 14.64 -18.86 -22.11
CA ALA A 29 15.14 -18.02 -21.01
C ALA A 29 16.23 -17.04 -21.45
N ARG A 30 17.12 -17.47 -22.36
CA ARG A 30 18.13 -16.61 -23.00
C ARG A 30 17.49 -15.45 -23.75
N ALA A 31 16.42 -15.70 -24.51
CA ALA A 31 15.71 -14.67 -25.25
C ALA A 31 15.03 -13.67 -24.30
N ILE A 32 14.45 -14.14 -23.19
CA ILE A 32 13.90 -13.26 -22.14
C ILE A 32 15.00 -12.33 -21.60
N GLY A 33 16.18 -12.85 -21.24
CA GLY A 33 17.30 -12.03 -20.77
C GLY A 33 17.86 -11.07 -21.84
N GLU A 34 17.77 -11.40 -23.12
CA GLU A 34 18.08 -10.48 -24.23
C GLU A 34 17.01 -9.39 -24.39
N TYR A 35 15.73 -9.71 -24.17
CA TYR A 35 14.62 -8.76 -24.20
C TYR A 35 14.69 -7.76 -23.05
N GLU A 36 14.95 -8.22 -21.83
CA GLU A 36 15.07 -7.38 -20.63
C GLU A 36 16.26 -6.42 -20.69
N ARG A 37 17.32 -6.79 -21.41
CA ARG A 37 18.48 -5.91 -21.67
C ARG A 37 18.32 -5.05 -22.92
N GLY A 38 17.21 -5.18 -23.65
CA GLY A 38 16.98 -4.47 -24.91
C GLY A 38 17.88 -4.90 -26.08
N LEU A 39 18.58 -6.04 -25.95
CA LEU A 39 19.50 -6.58 -26.97
C LEU A 39 18.76 -7.23 -28.13
N ARG A 40 17.53 -7.69 -27.89
CA ARG A 40 16.67 -8.33 -28.89
C ARG A 40 15.24 -7.82 -28.74
N ARG A 41 14.45 -7.87 -29.83
CA ARG A 41 13.03 -7.50 -29.83
C ARG A 41 12.15 -8.75 -30.02
N PRO A 42 11.10 -8.94 -29.21
CA PRO A 42 10.14 -10.01 -29.45
C PRO A 42 9.23 -9.68 -30.64
N LYS A 43 8.71 -10.73 -31.30
CA LYS A 43 7.61 -10.58 -32.26
C LYS A 43 6.30 -10.32 -31.51
N PRO A 44 5.26 -9.73 -32.13
CA PRO A 44 3.97 -9.48 -31.47
C PRO A 44 3.38 -10.72 -30.78
N ALA A 45 3.39 -11.88 -31.44
CA ALA A 45 2.92 -13.14 -30.84
C ALA A 45 3.73 -13.55 -29.59
N THR A 46 5.03 -13.26 -29.56
CA THR A 46 5.89 -13.49 -28.39
C THR A 46 5.55 -12.51 -27.27
N THR A 47 5.26 -11.25 -27.58
CA THR A 47 4.81 -10.25 -26.60
C THR A 47 3.50 -10.66 -25.95
N GLU A 48 2.52 -11.12 -26.73
CA GLU A 48 1.24 -11.63 -26.22
C GLU A 48 1.43 -12.85 -25.30
N SER A 49 2.28 -13.79 -25.70
CA SER A 49 2.62 -14.97 -24.90
C SER A 49 3.27 -14.60 -23.56
N LEU A 50 4.22 -13.66 -23.57
CA LEU A 50 4.84 -13.14 -22.34
C LEU A 50 3.82 -12.43 -21.45
N ALA A 51 2.98 -11.57 -22.04
CA ALA A 51 1.96 -10.83 -21.32
C ALA A 51 0.94 -11.77 -20.64
N GLY A 52 0.46 -12.78 -21.37
CA GLY A 52 -0.43 -13.81 -20.84
C GLY A 52 0.19 -14.62 -19.71
N ALA A 53 1.45 -15.04 -19.85
CA ALA A 53 2.18 -15.76 -18.80
C ALA A 53 2.41 -14.92 -17.53
N LEU A 54 2.52 -13.60 -17.68
CA LEU A 54 2.70 -12.64 -16.59
C LEU A 54 1.36 -12.14 -16.01
N GLY A 55 0.23 -12.40 -16.67
CA GLY A 55 -1.08 -11.90 -16.23
C GLY A 55 -1.22 -10.38 -16.34
N PHE A 56 -0.56 -9.77 -17.32
CA PHE A 56 -0.70 -8.35 -17.66
C PHE A 56 -1.28 -8.19 -19.07
N PRO A 57 -2.02 -7.10 -19.36
CA PRO A 57 -2.36 -6.74 -20.74
C PRO A 57 -1.07 -6.56 -21.57
N ALA A 58 -1.06 -6.98 -22.85
CA ALA A 58 0.11 -6.78 -23.72
C ALA A 58 0.53 -5.31 -23.85
N ALA A 59 -0.43 -4.39 -23.75
CA ALA A 59 -0.19 -2.96 -23.73
C ALA A 59 0.74 -2.52 -22.58
N PHE A 60 0.72 -3.21 -21.43
CA PHE A 60 1.61 -2.97 -20.29
C PHE A 60 3.08 -3.07 -20.69
N LEU A 61 3.42 -4.12 -21.45
CA LEU A 61 4.79 -4.37 -21.91
C LEU A 61 5.29 -3.31 -22.88
N THR A 62 4.39 -2.50 -23.44
CA THR A 62 4.73 -1.39 -24.36
C THR A 62 4.53 -0.01 -23.76
N ALA A 63 4.14 0.06 -22.48
CA ALA A 63 3.92 1.31 -21.77
C ALA A 63 5.26 2.06 -21.52
N PRO A 64 5.22 3.37 -21.21
CA PRO A 64 6.41 4.13 -20.85
C PRO A 64 7.20 3.51 -19.70
N GLU A 65 8.48 3.85 -19.57
CA GLU A 65 9.35 3.40 -18.47
C GLU A 65 8.66 3.59 -17.10
N PRO A 66 8.69 2.58 -16.21
CA PRO A 66 8.09 2.70 -14.89
C PRO A 66 8.90 3.67 -14.00
N PRO A 67 8.27 4.22 -12.95
CA PRO A 67 8.96 5.08 -11.99
C PRO A 67 10.10 4.31 -11.34
N ARG A 68 11.23 4.97 -11.08
CA ARG A 68 12.38 4.36 -10.40
C ARG A 68 12.31 4.66 -8.91
N LEU A 69 12.41 3.60 -8.11
CA LEU A 69 12.65 3.67 -6.67
C LEU A 69 14.14 3.56 -6.40
N GLN A 70 14.67 4.39 -5.52
CA GLN A 70 16.07 4.34 -5.10
C GLN A 70 16.14 3.88 -3.64
N GLY A 71 17.09 2.98 -3.35
CA GLY A 71 17.54 2.75 -1.97
C GLY A 71 16.56 2.07 -1.01
N THR A 72 15.55 1.33 -1.49
CA THR A 72 14.64 0.60 -0.61
C THR A 72 15.21 -0.77 -0.27
N ALA A 73 15.46 -1.05 1.02
CA ALA A 73 15.94 -2.35 1.52
C ALA A 73 14.81 -3.40 1.56
N VAL A 74 14.10 -3.59 0.44
CA VAL A 74 12.95 -4.51 0.31
C VAL A 74 13.13 -5.42 -0.89
N THR A 75 12.31 -6.48 -0.97
CA THR A 75 12.42 -7.41 -2.10
C THR A 75 12.15 -6.73 -3.45
N THR A 76 12.64 -7.34 -4.53
CA THR A 76 12.37 -6.86 -5.90
C THR A 76 10.88 -6.93 -6.25
N GLN A 77 10.13 -7.82 -5.61
CA GLN A 77 8.69 -7.97 -5.80
C GLN A 77 7.91 -6.83 -5.12
N ALA A 78 8.24 -6.50 -3.87
CA ALA A 78 7.65 -5.36 -3.16
C ALA A 78 8.02 -4.03 -3.82
N THR A 79 9.27 -3.89 -4.29
CA THR A 79 9.70 -2.74 -5.09
C THR A 79 8.84 -2.59 -6.35
N ALA A 80 8.60 -3.69 -7.06
CA ALA A 80 7.76 -3.68 -8.25
C ALA A 80 6.30 -3.28 -7.94
N ALA A 81 5.74 -3.77 -6.84
CA ALA A 81 4.39 -3.37 -6.39
C ALA A 81 4.32 -1.87 -6.07
N ALA A 82 5.33 -1.32 -5.40
CA ALA A 82 5.41 0.11 -5.13
C ALA A 82 5.55 0.95 -6.41
N GLN A 83 6.29 0.50 -7.42
CA GLN A 83 6.35 1.17 -8.71
C GLN A 83 4.96 1.25 -9.37
N LEU A 84 4.18 0.17 -9.33
CA LEU A 84 2.81 0.16 -9.85
C LEU A 84 1.87 1.09 -9.05
N ALA A 85 2.04 1.16 -7.74
CA ALA A 85 1.30 2.08 -6.88
C ALA A 85 1.58 3.56 -7.19
N ILE A 86 2.85 3.89 -7.47
CA ILE A 86 3.25 5.24 -7.87
C ILE A 86 2.64 5.61 -9.23
N GLU A 87 2.62 4.68 -10.18
CA GLU A 87 1.92 4.89 -11.46
C GLU A 87 0.41 5.10 -11.27
N PHE A 88 -0.19 4.33 -10.36
CA PHE A 88 -1.59 4.52 -9.99
C PHE A 88 -1.82 5.90 -9.36
N ASN A 89 -0.95 6.35 -8.45
CA ASN A 89 -1.04 7.69 -7.87
C ASN A 89 -0.87 8.79 -8.95
N ALA A 90 0.06 8.64 -9.88
CA ALA A 90 0.24 9.59 -10.98
C ALA A 90 -0.99 9.65 -11.91
N TRP A 91 -1.75 8.56 -12.03
CA TRP A 91 -3.06 8.58 -12.68
C TRP A 91 -4.12 9.31 -11.83
N LEU A 92 -4.15 9.09 -10.52
CA LEU A 92 -5.06 9.81 -9.61
C LEU A 92 -4.83 11.32 -9.65
N GLU A 93 -3.57 11.77 -9.65
CA GLU A 93 -3.22 13.20 -9.66
C GLU A 93 -3.61 13.92 -10.95
N ARG A 94 -3.85 13.19 -12.05
CA ARG A 94 -4.42 13.75 -13.29
C ARG A 94 -5.92 14.05 -13.17
N LEU A 95 -6.61 13.39 -12.23
CA LEU A 95 -8.06 13.46 -12.07
C LEU A 95 -8.49 14.22 -10.82
N PHE A 96 -7.63 14.25 -9.80
CA PHE A 96 -7.93 14.80 -8.49
C PHE A 96 -6.80 15.69 -7.98
N VAL A 97 -7.16 16.76 -7.28
CA VAL A 97 -6.21 17.53 -6.47
C VAL A 97 -6.06 16.82 -5.14
N LEU A 98 -4.89 16.20 -4.92
CA LEU A 98 -4.58 15.48 -3.69
C LEU A 98 -3.87 16.39 -2.68
N PRO A 99 -3.94 16.09 -1.36
CA PRO A 99 -3.21 16.83 -0.35
C PRO A 99 -1.70 16.87 -0.66
N GLN A 100 -1.11 18.05 -0.55
CA GLN A 100 0.32 18.26 -0.74
C GLN A 100 1.09 17.77 0.50
N PRO A 101 2.33 17.28 0.35
CA PRO A 101 3.17 16.87 1.47
C PRO A 101 3.36 18.00 2.48
N ASP A 102 2.95 17.76 3.73
CA ASP A 102 3.04 18.67 4.88
C ASP A 102 3.60 17.89 6.09
N LEU A 103 4.82 17.37 5.92
CA LEU A 103 5.58 16.73 6.97
C LEU A 103 6.46 17.76 7.69
N PRO A 104 6.64 17.65 9.01
CA PRO A 104 7.58 18.51 9.72
C PRO A 104 9.02 18.31 9.21
N PRO A 105 9.94 19.23 9.53
CA PRO A 105 11.34 19.10 9.13
C PRO A 105 11.95 17.75 9.54
N PRO A 106 12.97 17.25 8.82
CA PRO A 106 13.65 16.02 9.19
C PRO A 106 14.12 16.02 10.65
N ARG A 107 14.05 14.86 11.30
CA ARG A 107 14.43 14.62 12.70
C ARG A 107 13.64 15.42 13.74
N THR A 108 12.47 15.95 13.38
CA THR A 108 11.54 16.54 14.35
C THR A 108 11.10 15.48 15.37
N SER A 109 11.08 15.82 16.65
CA SER A 109 10.73 14.90 17.74
C SER A 109 9.27 14.41 17.64
N PRO A 110 8.91 13.27 18.28
CA PRO A 110 7.51 12.82 18.36
C PRO A 110 6.59 13.90 18.96
N GLU A 111 7.02 14.56 20.03
CA GLU A 111 6.25 15.61 20.72
C GLU A 111 6.03 16.83 19.81
N ASP A 112 7.08 17.32 19.16
CA ASP A 112 6.97 18.45 18.23
C ASP A 112 6.16 18.10 17.00
N THR A 113 6.24 16.86 16.50
CA THR A 113 5.40 16.37 15.41
C THR A 113 3.92 16.42 15.81
N ARG A 114 3.59 15.96 17.02
CA ARG A 114 2.23 16.02 17.57
C ARG A 114 1.75 17.46 17.73
N ARG A 115 2.60 18.35 18.24
CA ARG A 115 2.30 19.78 18.40
C ARG A 115 2.07 20.46 17.04
N ALA A 116 2.93 20.22 16.06
CA ALA A 116 2.79 20.71 14.70
C ALA A 116 1.47 20.24 14.05
N TRP A 117 1.02 19.03 14.40
CA TRP A 117 -0.21 18.45 13.89
C TRP A 117 -1.44 18.69 14.76
N ARG A 118 -1.32 19.49 15.85
CA ARG A 118 -2.39 19.83 16.79
C ARG A 118 -3.03 18.59 17.42
N LEU A 119 -2.21 17.57 17.69
CA LEU A 119 -2.61 16.38 18.42
C LEU A 119 -2.40 16.55 19.93
N ASP A 120 -1.50 17.44 20.35
CA ASP A 120 -1.12 17.69 21.75
C ASP A 120 -0.92 16.38 22.52
N THR A 121 -1.70 16.12 23.57
CA THR A 121 -1.72 14.85 24.31
C THR A 121 -2.89 13.93 23.91
N ALA A 122 -3.75 14.30 22.97
CA ALA A 122 -4.89 13.46 22.59
C ALA A 122 -4.45 12.17 21.87
N PRO A 123 -5.19 11.04 22.00
CA PRO A 123 -4.88 9.84 21.25
C PRO A 123 -4.76 10.12 19.75
N VAL A 124 -3.74 9.55 19.10
CA VAL A 124 -3.59 9.71 17.65
C VAL A 124 -4.84 9.14 16.98
N PRO A 125 -5.47 9.85 16.00
CA PRO A 125 -6.62 9.31 15.29
C PRO A 125 -6.19 8.15 14.38
N ASN A 126 -7.00 7.80 13.40
CA ASN A 126 -6.64 6.82 12.38
C ASN A 126 -5.33 7.21 11.67
N MET A 127 -4.27 6.40 11.79
CA MET A 127 -2.93 6.68 11.26
C MET A 127 -2.93 6.81 9.74
N VAL A 128 -3.64 5.92 9.04
CA VAL A 128 -3.76 6.00 7.57
C VAL A 128 -4.32 7.35 7.15
N GLN A 129 -5.43 7.77 7.77
CA GLN A 129 -6.09 9.04 7.43
C GLN A 129 -5.27 10.26 7.85
N LEU A 130 -4.55 10.15 8.98
CA LEU A 130 -3.65 11.21 9.44
C LEU A 130 -2.54 11.42 8.41
N LEU A 131 -1.86 10.35 8.00
CA LEU A 131 -0.80 10.39 6.98
C LEU A 131 -1.33 10.95 5.64
N GLU A 132 -2.48 10.48 5.18
CA GLU A 132 -3.13 11.01 3.97
C GLU A 132 -3.43 12.50 4.05
N SER A 133 -3.90 12.98 5.21
CA SER A 133 -4.20 14.40 5.43
C SER A 133 -2.95 15.30 5.39
N ARG A 134 -1.76 14.71 5.64
CA ARG A 134 -0.44 15.35 5.56
C ARG A 134 0.26 15.12 4.22
N GLY A 135 -0.47 14.65 3.22
CA GLY A 135 0.03 14.45 1.87
C GLY A 135 0.87 13.20 1.67
N VAL A 136 0.93 12.28 2.65
CA VAL A 136 1.54 10.96 2.47
C VAL A 136 0.59 10.05 1.71
N ARG A 137 1.09 9.36 0.69
CA ARG A 137 0.33 8.38 -0.08
C ARG A 137 0.44 7.02 0.59
N VAL A 138 -0.68 6.49 1.08
CA VAL A 138 -0.70 5.19 1.76
C VAL A 138 -1.32 4.16 0.83
N PHE A 139 -0.58 3.08 0.55
CA PHE A 139 -1.03 1.93 -0.23
C PHE A 139 -0.82 0.64 0.54
N SER A 140 -1.53 -0.43 0.16
CA SER A 140 -1.26 -1.76 0.67
C SER A 140 -0.29 -2.47 -0.26
N LEU A 141 0.60 -3.27 0.31
CA LEU A 141 1.27 -4.29 -0.47
C LEU A 141 0.24 -5.35 -0.89
N PRO A 142 0.42 -5.94 -2.08
CA PRO A 142 -0.33 -7.12 -2.48
C PRO A 142 -0.07 -8.31 -1.54
N VAL A 143 -1.04 -9.22 -1.41
CA VAL A 143 -0.96 -10.37 -0.47
C VAL A 143 0.21 -11.32 -0.77
N ASP A 144 0.62 -11.42 -2.02
CA ASP A 144 1.81 -12.18 -2.42
C ASP A 144 3.15 -11.51 -2.04
N CYS A 145 3.10 -10.29 -1.49
CA CYS A 145 4.20 -9.59 -0.84
C CYS A 145 4.03 -9.53 0.69
N ALA A 146 3.16 -10.36 1.29
CA ALA A 146 2.91 -10.33 2.73
C ALA A 146 4.12 -10.75 3.60
N ALA A 147 5.15 -11.34 2.99
CA ALA A 147 6.42 -11.64 3.66
C ALA A 147 7.32 -10.40 3.82
N ASP A 148 7.04 -9.33 3.09
CA ASP A 148 7.74 -8.05 3.25
C ASP A 148 7.09 -7.21 4.35
N ASP A 149 7.92 -6.57 5.17
CA ASP A 149 7.45 -5.58 6.14
C ASP A 149 6.94 -4.30 5.46
N ALA A 150 6.18 -3.51 6.23
CA ALA A 150 5.80 -2.19 5.77
C ALA A 150 7.05 -1.33 5.52
N PHE A 151 7.01 -0.50 4.48
CA PHE A 151 8.12 0.40 4.15
C PHE A 151 7.63 1.72 3.58
N SER A 152 8.54 2.67 3.46
CA SER A 152 8.27 4.00 2.92
C SER A 152 9.36 4.46 1.96
N CYS A 153 9.01 5.42 1.10
CA CYS A 153 9.97 6.05 0.22
C CYS A 153 9.49 7.44 -0.23
N TRP A 154 10.44 8.26 -0.65
CA TRP A 154 10.15 9.50 -1.37
C TRP A 154 10.24 9.27 -2.88
N HIS A 155 9.24 9.77 -3.63
CA HIS A 155 9.28 9.77 -5.09
C HIS A 155 8.80 11.11 -5.63
N ASN A 156 9.66 11.81 -6.38
CA ASN A 156 9.41 13.14 -6.96
C ASN A 156 8.84 14.16 -5.94
N GLY A 157 9.33 14.14 -4.70
CA GLY A 157 8.88 15.05 -3.63
C GLY A 157 7.62 14.60 -2.89
N THR A 158 6.97 13.49 -3.30
CA THR A 158 5.81 12.91 -2.60
C THR A 158 6.25 11.74 -1.72
N PRO A 159 5.86 11.71 -0.43
CA PRO A 159 6.14 10.58 0.46
C PRO A 159 5.09 9.48 0.29
N TYR A 160 5.56 8.23 0.25
CA TYR A 160 4.73 7.02 0.13
C TYR A 160 4.98 6.10 1.32
N VAL A 161 3.91 5.44 1.77
CA VAL A 161 3.94 4.36 2.76
C VAL A 161 3.20 3.16 2.19
N PHE A 162 3.83 1.99 2.25
CA PHE A 162 3.30 0.71 1.82
C PHE A 162 3.11 -0.18 3.03
N LEU A 163 1.86 -0.52 3.36
CA LEU A 163 1.53 -1.32 4.55
C LEU A 163 1.39 -2.81 4.19
N ASN A 164 1.84 -3.69 5.09
CA ASN A 164 1.72 -5.14 4.91
C ASN A 164 0.24 -5.58 5.05
N PRO A 165 -0.38 -6.25 4.07
CA PRO A 165 -1.77 -6.70 4.14
C PRO A 165 -2.08 -7.72 5.24
N ALA A 166 -1.08 -8.48 5.69
CA ALA A 166 -1.22 -9.54 6.68
C ALA A 166 -1.01 -9.07 8.14
N ALA A 167 -0.55 -7.84 8.36
CA ALA A 167 -0.37 -7.27 9.68
C ALA A 167 -1.70 -7.19 10.45
N THR A 168 -1.67 -7.43 11.77
CA THR A 168 -2.83 -7.19 12.63
C THR A 168 -3.20 -5.69 12.62
N PRO A 169 -4.43 -5.32 12.99
CA PRO A 169 -4.82 -3.91 13.06
C PRO A 169 -3.89 -3.04 13.90
N GLU A 170 -3.40 -3.54 15.03
CA GLU A 170 -2.46 -2.85 15.92
C GLU A 170 -1.08 -2.74 15.28
N GLN A 171 -0.57 -3.84 14.72
CA GLN A 171 0.72 -3.85 14.04
C GLN A 171 0.72 -2.89 12.85
N ALA A 172 -0.34 -2.90 12.02
CA ALA A 172 -0.45 -2.00 10.88
C ALA A 172 -0.47 -0.51 11.29
N ARG A 173 -1.06 -0.20 12.45
CA ARG A 173 -1.05 1.15 13.01
C ARG A 173 0.34 1.54 13.52
N PHE A 174 1.01 0.62 14.20
CA PHE A 174 2.39 0.82 14.67
C PHE A 174 3.36 0.98 13.50
N ASP A 175 3.28 0.11 12.51
CA ASP A 175 4.05 0.17 11.26
C ASP A 175 3.87 1.52 10.55
N ALA A 176 2.64 2.03 10.46
CA ALA A 176 2.38 3.33 9.87
C ALA A 176 3.10 4.47 10.62
N ALA A 177 3.21 4.38 11.95
CA ALA A 177 3.96 5.34 12.76
C ALA A 177 5.48 5.17 12.63
N VAL A 178 5.98 3.93 12.54
CA VAL A 178 7.40 3.63 12.23
C VAL A 178 7.77 4.21 10.88
N GLN A 179 6.93 4.01 9.86
CA GLN A 179 7.19 4.54 8.52
C GLN A 179 7.13 6.06 8.45
N LEU A 180 6.31 6.71 9.28
CA LEU A 180 6.40 8.17 9.46
C LEU A 180 7.77 8.57 9.99
N ALA A 181 8.28 7.88 11.01
CA ALA A 181 9.60 8.16 11.58
C ALA A 181 10.73 7.98 10.56
N VAL A 182 10.64 6.93 9.73
CA VAL A 182 11.58 6.68 8.62
C VAL A 182 11.53 7.82 7.59
N LEU A 183 10.34 8.29 7.22
CA LEU A 183 10.19 9.44 6.32
C LEU A 183 10.78 10.73 6.88
N LEU A 184 10.74 10.91 8.20
CA LEU A 184 11.36 12.02 8.92
C LEU A 184 12.88 11.83 9.13
N GLY A 185 13.45 10.67 8.81
CA GLY A 185 14.88 10.40 8.88
C GLY A 185 15.40 10.14 10.31
N HIS A 186 14.58 9.53 11.16
CA HIS A 186 15.00 9.06 12.49
C HIS A 186 15.81 7.76 12.39
N ASP A 187 16.85 7.64 13.22
CA ASP A 187 17.71 6.45 13.27
C ASP A 187 17.07 5.30 14.10
N GLU A 188 16.19 5.65 15.05
CA GLU A 188 15.42 4.73 15.90
C GLU A 188 13.91 4.93 15.67
N PRO A 189 13.38 4.48 14.51
CA PRO A 189 12.01 4.80 14.12
C PRO A 189 10.94 4.12 15.00
N GLU A 190 11.25 2.99 15.63
CA GLU A 190 10.37 2.31 16.58
C GLU A 190 10.22 3.10 17.90
N GLU A 191 11.30 3.70 18.41
CA GLU A 191 11.23 4.57 19.59
C GLU A 191 10.37 5.80 19.31
N PHE A 192 10.55 6.42 18.13
CA PHE A 192 9.69 7.51 17.69
C PHE A 192 8.22 7.07 17.63
N ALA A 193 7.94 5.92 17.02
CA ALA A 193 6.58 5.43 16.84
C ALA A 193 5.87 5.18 18.17
N ALA A 194 6.58 4.58 19.13
CA ALA A 194 6.07 4.32 20.47
C ALA A 194 5.68 5.63 21.18
N GLU A 195 6.59 6.61 21.23
CA GLU A 195 6.35 7.91 21.87
C GLU A 195 5.26 8.73 21.12
N PHE A 196 5.25 8.66 19.79
CA PHE A 196 4.26 9.37 18.97
C PHE A 196 2.84 8.84 19.23
N LEU A 197 2.68 7.52 19.33
CA LEU A 197 1.40 6.87 19.58
C LEU A 197 0.97 6.91 21.05
N MET A 198 1.94 6.87 21.97
CA MET A 198 1.74 6.83 23.42
C MET A 198 2.71 7.81 24.12
N PRO A 199 2.38 9.11 24.18
CA PRO A 199 3.25 10.12 24.78
C PRO A 199 3.57 9.81 26.24
N GLN A 200 4.82 10.02 26.66
CA GLN A 200 5.29 9.75 28.01
C GLN A 200 4.50 10.51 29.09
N GLU A 201 4.01 11.71 28.78
CA GLU A 201 3.15 12.48 29.68
C GLU A 201 1.86 11.73 30.07
N GLN A 202 1.39 10.82 29.21
CA GLN A 202 0.24 9.95 29.49
C GLN A 202 0.62 8.69 30.26
N LEU A 203 1.92 8.40 30.38
CA LEU A 203 2.47 7.21 31.02
C LEU A 203 3.48 7.58 32.13
N PRO A 204 3.03 8.28 33.19
CA PRO A 204 3.91 8.64 34.29
C PRO A 204 4.51 7.39 34.93
N GLY A 205 5.84 7.41 35.15
CA GLY A 205 6.59 6.32 35.79
C GLY A 205 7.09 5.21 34.85
N THR A 206 6.94 5.35 33.53
CA THR A 206 7.54 4.43 32.53
C THR A 206 8.59 5.14 31.68
N SER A 207 9.57 4.38 31.18
CA SER A 207 10.53 4.84 30.18
C SER A 207 10.31 4.05 28.89
N HIS A 208 10.26 4.71 27.73
CA HIS A 208 10.18 4.05 26.41
C HIS A 208 11.33 3.06 26.17
N ARG A 209 12.47 3.20 26.87
CA ARG A 209 13.61 2.26 26.84
C ARG A 209 13.42 1.02 27.71
N HIS A 210 12.47 1.03 28.63
CA HIS A 210 12.17 -0.08 29.53
C HIS A 210 10.66 -0.19 29.72
N TRP A 211 9.97 -0.83 28.76
CA TRP A 211 8.54 -1.08 28.84
C TRP A 211 8.20 -2.25 29.80
N HIS A 212 8.81 -2.26 30.98
CA HIS A 212 8.39 -3.12 32.09
C HIS A 212 7.32 -2.38 32.89
N VAL A 213 6.10 -2.36 32.36
CA VAL A 213 4.93 -2.14 33.20
C VAL A 213 4.58 -3.48 33.80
N ALA A 214 4.56 -3.59 35.13
CA ALA A 214 4.06 -4.79 35.78
C ALA A 214 2.64 -5.09 35.27
N GLU A 215 2.32 -6.35 34.99
CA GLU A 215 1.02 -6.76 34.43
C GLU A 215 -0.15 -6.20 35.27
N GLU A 216 0.02 -6.13 36.58
CA GLU A 216 -0.91 -5.54 37.54
C GLU A 216 -1.10 -4.02 37.35
N GLN A 217 -0.03 -3.27 37.08
CA GLN A 217 -0.10 -1.83 36.79
C GLN A 217 -0.74 -1.57 35.43
N PHE A 218 -0.44 -2.38 34.42
CA PHE A 218 -1.09 -2.28 33.12
C PHE A 218 -2.59 -2.62 33.21
N ALA A 219 -2.94 -3.68 33.95
CA ALA A 219 -4.32 -4.07 34.22
C ALA A 219 -5.10 -3.00 35.00
N ALA A 220 -4.51 -2.38 36.01
CA ALA A 220 -5.13 -1.30 36.77
C ALA A 220 -5.34 -0.04 35.91
N ARG A 221 -4.38 0.29 35.03
CA ARG A 221 -4.48 1.43 34.11
C ARG A 221 -5.51 1.22 33.01
N THR A 222 -5.64 -0.01 32.51
CA THR A 222 -6.68 -0.38 31.54
C THR A 222 -8.06 -0.56 32.18
N GLN A 223 -8.15 -0.80 33.49
CA GLN A 223 -9.42 -0.79 34.23
C GLN A 223 -10.06 0.60 34.29
N ALA A 224 -9.30 1.71 34.29
CA ALA A 224 -9.90 3.04 34.13
C ALA A 224 -10.65 3.22 32.79
N TYR A 225 -10.31 2.39 31.79
CA TYR A 225 -11.03 2.21 30.54
C TYR A 225 -11.89 0.93 30.58
N HIS A 226 -12.77 0.84 31.57
CA HIS A 226 -13.78 -0.24 31.69
C HIS A 226 -14.69 -0.27 30.45
N GLY A 227 -14.27 -1.04 29.44
CA GLY A 227 -14.96 -1.23 28.16
C GLY A 227 -14.07 -1.80 27.06
N LEU A 228 -12.74 -1.69 27.17
CA LEU A 228 -11.78 -2.10 26.13
C LEU A 228 -10.96 -3.34 26.54
N ARG A 229 -11.63 -4.43 26.95
CA ARG A 229 -11.01 -5.76 26.80
C ARG A 229 -11.15 -6.17 25.33
N GLY A 230 -10.14 -5.82 24.53
CA GLY A 230 -10.04 -6.21 23.13
C GLY A 230 -9.08 -5.31 22.37
N GLY A 231 -8.24 -5.90 21.52
CA GLY A 231 -7.43 -5.16 20.56
C GLY A 231 -8.28 -4.35 19.57
N MET A 232 -7.64 -3.66 18.64
CA MET A 232 -8.31 -3.03 17.51
C MET A 232 -9.09 -4.08 16.71
N ALA A 233 -10.42 -3.99 16.80
CA ALA A 233 -11.31 -4.91 16.09
C ALA A 233 -11.24 -4.78 14.56
N ARG A 234 -10.74 -3.64 14.04
CA ARG A 234 -10.65 -3.36 12.60
C ARG A 234 -9.38 -2.62 12.26
N ARG A 235 -8.83 -2.98 11.11
CA ARG A 235 -7.75 -2.25 10.48
C ARG A 235 -8.20 -0.85 10.05
N GLU A 236 -7.26 0.08 10.10
CA GLU A 236 -7.47 1.45 9.67
C GLU A 236 -7.56 1.57 8.15
N THR A 237 -8.52 2.38 7.69
CA THR A 237 -8.86 2.50 6.26
C THR A 237 -8.62 3.90 5.73
N SER A 238 -8.35 3.96 4.43
CA SER A 238 -8.12 5.18 3.67
C SER A 238 -9.42 5.97 3.48
N LYS A 239 -9.41 7.26 3.82
CA LYS A 239 -10.51 8.16 3.46
C LYS A 239 -10.31 8.74 2.07
N LEU A 240 -9.06 8.96 1.66
CA LEU A 240 -8.73 9.50 0.34
C LEU A 240 -9.21 8.56 -0.76
N LEU A 241 -8.73 7.31 -0.77
CA LEU A 241 -9.08 6.31 -1.78
C LEU A 241 -10.58 5.99 -1.76
N THR A 242 -11.20 5.93 -0.56
CA THR A 242 -12.65 5.75 -0.44
C THR A 242 -13.44 6.85 -1.14
N LYS A 243 -13.05 8.12 -0.98
CA LYS A 243 -13.68 9.25 -1.68
C LYS A 243 -13.42 9.21 -3.18
N VAL A 244 -12.19 8.94 -3.61
CA VAL A 244 -11.83 8.81 -5.03
C VAL A 244 -12.69 7.73 -5.70
N PHE A 245 -12.72 6.51 -5.16
CA PHE A 245 -13.51 5.42 -5.76
C PHE A 245 -15.01 5.69 -5.73
N LYS A 246 -15.51 6.43 -4.74
CA LYS A 246 -16.90 6.88 -4.71
C LYS A 246 -17.20 7.81 -5.90
N VAL A 247 -16.39 8.84 -6.11
CA VAL A 247 -16.57 9.79 -7.22
C VAL A 247 -16.41 9.09 -8.58
N LEU A 248 -15.41 8.21 -8.72
CA LEU A 248 -15.22 7.42 -9.94
C LEU A 248 -16.47 6.58 -10.26
N ARG A 249 -17.06 5.94 -9.24
CA ARG A 249 -18.29 5.14 -9.40
C ARG A 249 -19.49 6.00 -9.79
N GLU A 250 -19.66 7.17 -9.17
CA GLU A 250 -20.72 8.13 -9.49
C GLU A 250 -20.64 8.62 -10.94
N ASN A 251 -19.41 8.72 -11.48
CA ASN A 251 -19.15 9.09 -12.88
C ASN A 251 -19.18 7.90 -13.85
N GLY A 252 -19.56 6.70 -13.41
CA GLY A 252 -19.62 5.49 -14.26
C GLY A 252 -18.26 4.83 -14.55
N THR A 253 -17.18 5.28 -13.90
CA THR A 253 -15.86 4.66 -14.00
C THR A 253 -15.77 3.47 -13.06
N THR A 254 -15.66 2.28 -13.63
CA THR A 254 -15.50 1.03 -12.87
C THR A 254 -14.01 0.76 -12.57
N PRO A 255 -13.68 -0.06 -11.55
CA PRO A 255 -12.29 -0.51 -11.36
C PRO A 255 -11.68 -1.17 -12.59
N PHE A 256 -12.50 -1.80 -13.45
CA PHE A 256 -12.05 -2.34 -14.73
C PHE A 256 -11.62 -1.25 -15.72
N HIS A 257 -12.33 -0.12 -15.79
CA HIS A 257 -11.91 1.03 -16.60
C HIS A 257 -10.57 1.59 -16.11
N VAL A 258 -10.41 1.74 -14.79
CA VAL A 258 -9.15 2.20 -14.17
C VAL A 258 -7.99 1.26 -14.50
N ALA A 259 -8.19 -0.05 -14.31
CA ALA A 259 -7.17 -1.06 -14.64
C ALA A 259 -6.78 -1.01 -16.13
N LYS A 260 -7.77 -0.84 -17.02
CA LYS A 260 -7.51 -0.70 -18.46
C LYS A 260 -6.69 0.55 -18.80
N GLU A 261 -7.00 1.70 -18.21
CA GLU A 261 -6.25 2.95 -18.45
C GLU A 261 -4.80 2.88 -17.94
N LEU A 262 -4.56 2.15 -16.85
CA LEU A 262 -3.23 1.89 -16.31
C LEU A 262 -2.50 0.74 -17.00
N ASN A 263 -3.15 0.04 -17.93
CA ASN A 263 -2.69 -1.22 -18.50
C ASN A 263 -2.35 -2.27 -17.43
N LEU A 264 -3.08 -2.31 -16.33
CA LEU A 264 -2.90 -3.27 -15.23
C LEU A 264 -3.96 -4.38 -15.27
N GLY A 265 -3.62 -5.53 -14.69
CA GLY A 265 -4.62 -6.51 -14.30
C GLY A 265 -5.52 -5.98 -13.18
N LEU A 266 -6.78 -6.41 -13.15
CA LEU A 266 -7.71 -5.99 -12.08
C LEU A 266 -7.23 -6.45 -10.68
N GLU A 267 -6.59 -7.62 -10.62
CA GLU A 267 -5.98 -8.14 -9.39
C GLU A 267 -4.88 -7.23 -8.86
N GLU A 268 -4.05 -6.64 -9.74
CA GLU A 268 -3.02 -5.68 -9.33
C GLU A 268 -3.65 -4.44 -8.72
N LEU A 269 -4.62 -3.84 -9.41
CA LEU A 269 -5.29 -2.63 -8.89
C LEU A 269 -5.94 -2.90 -7.53
N ASN A 270 -6.63 -4.03 -7.38
CA ASN A 270 -7.26 -4.42 -6.13
C ASN A 270 -6.23 -4.68 -5.03
N GLY A 271 -5.09 -5.29 -5.35
CA GLY A 271 -4.01 -5.55 -4.40
C GLY A 271 -3.44 -4.26 -3.80
N LEU A 272 -3.22 -3.23 -4.62
CA LEU A 272 -2.67 -1.93 -4.19
C LEU A 272 -3.55 -1.18 -3.18
N VAL A 273 -4.84 -1.45 -3.17
CA VAL A 273 -5.83 -0.77 -2.32
C VAL A 273 -6.50 -1.72 -1.32
N PHE A 274 -6.03 -2.96 -1.24
CA PHE A 274 -6.57 -4.00 -0.36
C PHE A 274 -6.45 -3.56 1.11
N GLY A 275 -7.48 -3.82 1.91
CA GLY A 275 -7.51 -3.42 3.32
C GLY A 275 -7.61 -1.91 3.58
N LEU A 276 -7.41 -1.05 2.57
CA LEU A 276 -7.56 0.41 2.67
C LEU A 276 -8.94 0.89 2.27
N VAL A 277 -9.58 0.21 1.33
CA VAL A 277 -10.95 0.49 0.90
C VAL A 277 -11.75 -0.82 0.99
N LEU A 278 -13.03 -0.73 1.33
CA LEU A 278 -13.96 -1.84 1.15
C LEU A 278 -14.19 -2.04 -0.35
N THR A 279 -13.27 -2.74 -1.01
CA THR A 279 -13.47 -3.23 -2.36
C THR A 279 -14.44 -4.39 -2.26
N ALA A 280 -15.61 -4.26 -2.91
CA ALA A 280 -16.48 -5.42 -3.09
C ALA A 280 -15.66 -6.46 -3.87
N LEU A 281 -15.48 -7.65 -3.27
CA LEU A 281 -14.90 -8.79 -3.98
C LEU A 281 -15.70 -8.98 -5.28
N PRO A 282 -15.04 -9.18 -6.43
CA PRO A 282 -15.76 -9.46 -7.66
C PRO A 282 -16.52 -10.77 -7.47
N GLY A 283 -17.84 -10.66 -7.29
CA GLY A 283 -18.74 -11.78 -7.53
C GLY A 283 -18.51 -12.24 -8.97
N GLY A 284 -18.50 -13.57 -9.19
CA GLY A 284 -18.46 -14.15 -10.53
C GLY A 284 -19.43 -13.41 -11.45
N ARG A 285 -19.03 -13.22 -12.71
CA ARG A 285 -19.69 -12.43 -13.76
C ARG A 285 -21.10 -12.90 -14.14
N GLU A 286 -22.00 -13.09 -13.19
CA GLU A 286 -23.43 -13.15 -13.43
C GLU A 286 -24.05 -11.84 -12.97
N PRO A 287 -24.68 -11.07 -13.87
CA PRO A 287 -25.53 -9.97 -13.43
C PRO A 287 -26.61 -10.55 -12.52
N GLY A 288 -26.60 -10.15 -11.24
CA GLY A 288 -27.61 -10.57 -10.28
C GLY A 288 -29.02 -10.31 -10.83
N PRO A 289 -29.99 -11.21 -10.57
CA PRO A 289 -31.32 -11.12 -11.16
C PRO A 289 -31.93 -9.75 -10.87
N ARG A 290 -32.38 -9.07 -11.93
CA ARG A 290 -33.15 -7.82 -11.83
C ARG A 290 -34.52 -8.13 -11.25
N GLY A 291 -34.58 -8.34 -9.94
CA GLY A 291 -35.80 -8.53 -9.19
C GLY A 291 -35.58 -8.09 -7.76
N ARG A 292 -36.49 -7.27 -7.21
CA ARG A 292 -36.51 -6.95 -5.77
C ARG A 292 -36.48 -8.26 -5.00
N ALA A 293 -35.44 -8.47 -4.19
CA ALA A 293 -35.36 -9.61 -3.30
C ALA A 293 -36.59 -9.58 -2.39
N ARG A 294 -37.48 -10.58 -2.53
CA ARG A 294 -38.56 -10.83 -1.57
C ARG A 294 -37.94 -11.55 -0.37
N LEU A 295 -37.40 -10.77 0.55
CA LEU A 295 -37.00 -11.27 1.85
C LEU A 295 -38.24 -11.31 2.74
N THR A 296 -38.62 -12.52 3.15
CA THR A 296 -39.64 -12.73 4.18
C THR A 296 -38.90 -13.06 5.47
N LEU A 297 -39.20 -12.32 6.55
CA LEU A 297 -38.68 -12.59 7.88
C LEU A 297 -39.25 -13.94 8.34
N VAL A 298 -38.37 -14.89 8.64
CA VAL A 298 -38.74 -16.13 9.32
C VAL A 298 -38.74 -15.82 10.81
N HIS A 299 -39.92 -15.91 11.42
CA HIS A 299 -40.09 -15.81 12.87
C HIS A 299 -39.64 -17.10 13.57
#